data_AF-A0A7W9CAD7-F1
#
_entry.id   AF-A0A7W9CAD7-F1
#
_cell.length_a   1.000
_cell.length_b   1.000
_cell.length_c   1.000
_cell.angle_alpha   90.00
_cell.angle_beta   90.00
_cell.angle_gamma   90.00
#
_symmetry.space_group_name_H-M   'P 1'
#
loop_
_entity.id
_entity.type
_entity.pdbx_description
1 polymer ?
#
loop_
_entity_poly.entity_id
_entity_poly.type
_entity_poly.pdbx_seq_one_letter_code
_entity_poly.pdbx_strand_id
1 'polypeptide(L)'
;MRIARRADDGIRTGPAIPGAVMHLLLPIVATLAALLLPVLGWQIAVIVAAVIGMLFPQTFAGWLAIACLAVGLLLVEPEPWQSMLAVLAVHLLHVLSCVLPAVPWRGPVVLAALRPTLRRFVVVQLVAQPMTFAALWLHALDTTAVPAAALVGAAALAVFAIFLVRRILGRSRGV
;
A
#
# COMPACT_ATOMS: atom_id res chain seq x y z
N MET A 1 7.83 -23.00 -38.05
CA MET A 1 9.10 -23.32 -37.36
C MET A 1 8.81 -23.40 -35.85
N ARG A 2 8.62 -24.60 -35.28
CA ARG A 2 8.42 -24.77 -33.83
C ARG A 2 9.79 -24.99 -33.20
N ILE A 3 10.27 -24.01 -32.43
CA ILE A 3 11.48 -24.18 -31.63
C ILE A 3 11.14 -25.17 -30.52
N ALA A 4 11.69 -26.38 -30.60
CA ALA A 4 11.60 -27.36 -29.53
C ALA A 4 12.37 -26.80 -28.31
N ARG A 5 11.67 -26.60 -27.19
CA ARG A 5 12.32 -26.19 -25.93
C ARG A 5 13.32 -27.26 -25.53
N ARG A 6 14.57 -26.88 -25.25
CA ARG A 6 15.56 -27.81 -24.69
C ARG A 6 15.17 -28.09 -23.24
N ALA A 7 15.39 -29.33 -22.78
CA ALA A 7 15.12 -29.74 -21.41
C ALA A 7 15.89 -28.91 -20.36
N ASP A 8 16.96 -28.21 -20.79
CA ASP A 8 17.83 -27.38 -19.96
C ASP A 8 17.40 -25.89 -19.88
N ASP A 9 16.29 -25.49 -20.51
CA ASP A 9 15.78 -24.11 -20.45
C ASP A 9 15.06 -23.78 -19.12
N GLY A 10 15.13 -24.68 -18.13
CA GLY A 10 14.52 -24.53 -16.82
C GLY A 10 15.38 -23.69 -15.87
N ILE A 11 15.04 -22.42 -15.69
CA ILE A 11 15.58 -21.64 -14.58
C ILE A 11 15.03 -22.22 -13.27
N ARG A 12 15.89 -22.84 -12.46
CA ARG A 12 15.56 -23.27 -11.10
C ARG A 12 15.26 -22.04 -10.24
N THR A 13 13.99 -21.63 -10.23
CA THR A 13 13.51 -20.62 -9.28
C THR A 13 13.09 -21.31 -7.99
N GLY A 14 13.29 -20.64 -6.85
CA GLY A 14 12.76 -21.10 -5.56
C GLY A 14 11.22 -21.16 -5.54
N PRO A 15 10.60 -21.39 -4.38
CA PRO A 15 9.14 -21.51 -4.27
C PRO A 15 8.42 -20.30 -4.89
N ALA A 16 7.35 -20.58 -5.63
CA ALA A 16 6.58 -19.58 -6.36
C ALA A 16 5.09 -19.75 -6.06
N ILE A 17 4.37 -18.64 -6.05
CA ILE A 17 2.92 -18.58 -5.87
C ILE A 17 2.23 -18.13 -7.16
N PRO A 18 0.98 -18.56 -7.43
CA PRO A 18 0.25 -18.08 -8.60
C PRO A 18 0.03 -16.56 -8.51
N GLY A 19 0.20 -15.84 -9.62
CA GLY A 19 -0.07 -14.41 -9.68
C GLY A 19 -1.50 -14.03 -9.29
N ALA A 20 -2.48 -14.90 -9.54
CA ALA A 20 -3.85 -14.74 -9.06
C ALA A 20 -3.95 -14.63 -7.53
N VAL A 21 -3.11 -15.37 -6.78
CA VAL A 21 -3.05 -15.27 -5.32
C VAL A 21 -2.56 -13.88 -4.91
N MET A 22 -1.52 -13.34 -5.58
CA MET A 22 -1.04 -11.98 -5.30
C MET A 22 -2.13 -10.93 -5.50
N HIS A 23 -2.92 -11.05 -6.57
CA HIS A 23 -4.01 -10.12 -6.86
C HIS A 23 -5.16 -10.20 -5.84
N LEU A 24 -5.49 -11.40 -5.37
CA LEU A 24 -6.50 -11.60 -4.34
C LEU A 24 -6.13 -10.99 -2.98
N LEU A 25 -4.83 -10.80 -2.69
CA LEU A 25 -4.41 -10.18 -1.44
C LEU A 25 -4.96 -8.75 -1.29
N LEU A 26 -5.10 -7.99 -2.37
CA LEU A 26 -5.57 -6.60 -2.29
C LEU A 26 -7.00 -6.50 -1.73
N PRO A 27 -8.03 -7.14 -2.31
CA PRO A 27 -9.38 -7.09 -1.76
C PRO A 27 -9.47 -7.80 -0.40
N ILE A 28 -8.72 -8.86 -0.14
CA ILE A 28 -8.71 -9.51 1.19
C ILE A 28 -8.27 -8.52 2.27
N VAL A 29 -7.13 -7.84 2.04
CA VAL A 29 -6.62 -6.84 2.99
C VAL A 29 -7.59 -5.66 3.09
N ALA A 30 -8.18 -5.23 1.98
CA ALA A 30 -9.15 -4.13 1.98
C ALA A 30 -10.42 -4.49 2.77
N THR A 31 -10.93 -5.72 2.63
CA THR A 31 -12.08 -6.21 3.42
C THR A 31 -11.74 -6.26 4.90
N LEU A 32 -10.57 -6.77 5.28
CA LEU A 32 -10.14 -6.78 6.68
C LEU A 32 -9.98 -5.35 7.23
N ALA A 33 -9.42 -4.44 6.45
CA ALA A 33 -9.27 -3.03 6.83
C ALA A 33 -10.63 -2.31 6.95
N ALA A 34 -11.60 -2.65 6.10
CA ALA A 34 -12.94 -2.09 6.13
C ALA A 34 -13.68 -2.41 7.44
N LEU A 35 -13.33 -3.49 8.14
CA LEU A 35 -13.89 -3.80 9.46
C LEU A 35 -13.57 -2.72 10.53
N LEU A 36 -12.59 -1.85 10.28
CA LEU A 36 -12.27 -0.71 11.14
C LEU A 36 -13.23 0.48 10.93
N LEU A 37 -14.08 0.45 9.90
CA LEU A 37 -14.97 1.56 9.55
C LEU A 37 -16.37 1.31 10.11
N PRO A 38 -17.02 2.29 10.75
CA PRO A 38 -18.36 2.11 11.31
C PRO A 38 -19.46 2.29 10.26
N VAL A 39 -19.18 3.01 9.17
CA VAL A 39 -20.17 3.34 8.14
C VAL A 39 -20.06 2.34 6.99
N LEU A 40 -21.13 1.57 6.77
CA LEU A 40 -21.22 0.56 5.73
C LEU A 40 -20.90 1.12 4.32
N GLY A 41 -21.29 2.36 4.03
CA GLY A 41 -20.98 3.01 2.75
C GLY A 41 -19.47 3.11 2.48
N TRP A 42 -18.67 3.45 3.49
CA TRP A 42 -17.20 3.50 3.34
C TRP A 42 -16.58 2.11 3.26
N GLN A 43 -17.13 1.13 3.98
CA GLN A 43 -16.69 -0.28 3.85
C GLN A 43 -16.85 -0.77 2.41
N ILE A 44 -18.04 -0.56 1.83
CA ILE A 44 -18.33 -0.95 0.45
C ILE A 44 -17.40 -0.22 -0.52
N ALA A 45 -17.19 1.08 -0.34
CA ALA A 45 -16.31 1.87 -1.22
C ALA A 45 -14.87 1.33 -1.24
N VAL A 46 -14.31 1.01 -0.07
CA VAL A 46 -12.96 0.43 0.05
C VAL A 46 -12.87 -0.92 -0.65
N ILE A 47 -13.84 -1.80 -0.40
CA ILE A 47 -13.86 -3.16 -0.98
C ILE A 47 -14.01 -3.10 -2.50
N VAL A 48 -14.98 -2.32 -3.00
CA VAL A 48 -15.23 -2.19 -4.44
C VAL A 48 -14.01 -1.58 -5.15
N ALA A 49 -13.41 -0.53 -4.61
CA ALA A 49 -12.20 0.06 -5.16
C ALA A 49 -11.03 -0.94 -5.20
N ALA A 50 -10.87 -1.76 -4.16
CA ALA A 50 -9.86 -2.80 -4.11
C ALA A 50 -10.13 -3.95 -5.10
N VAL A 51 -11.38 -4.34 -5.33
CA VAL A 51 -11.77 -5.31 -6.37
C VAL A 51 -11.48 -4.76 -7.77
N ILE A 52 -11.77 -3.48 -8.02
CA ILE A 52 -11.41 -2.83 -9.28
C ILE A 52 -9.88 -2.78 -9.43
N GLY A 53 -9.14 -2.41 -8.38
CA GLY A 53 -7.68 -2.38 -8.37
C GLY A 53 -7.05 -3.75 -8.52
N MET A 54 -7.72 -4.80 -8.04
CA MET A 54 -7.38 -6.17 -8.35
C MET A 54 -7.51 -6.38 -9.86
N LEU A 55 -8.73 -6.32 -10.41
CA LEU A 55 -9.00 -6.65 -11.82
C LEU A 55 -8.23 -5.78 -12.83
N PHE A 56 -7.99 -4.52 -12.48
CA PHE A 56 -7.33 -3.51 -13.32
C PHE A 56 -6.20 -2.83 -12.53
N PRO A 57 -5.08 -3.52 -12.29
CA PRO A 57 -4.01 -3.02 -11.42
C PRO A 57 -3.27 -1.82 -12.03
N GLN A 58 -3.41 -1.61 -13.35
CA GLN A 58 -2.90 -0.45 -14.08
C GLN A 58 -3.61 0.87 -13.69
N THR A 59 -4.77 0.78 -13.02
CA THR A 59 -5.57 1.93 -12.61
C THR A 59 -5.16 2.46 -11.24
N PHE A 60 -5.61 3.66 -10.88
CA PHE A 60 -5.45 4.21 -9.53
C PHE A 60 -6.46 3.64 -8.51
N ALA A 61 -7.20 2.57 -8.84
CA ALA A 61 -8.27 2.08 -7.96
C ALA A 61 -7.77 1.52 -6.61
N GLY A 62 -6.59 0.89 -6.57
CA GLY A 62 -5.96 0.50 -5.29
C GLY A 62 -5.66 1.70 -4.39
N TRP A 63 -5.25 2.82 -4.97
CA TRP A 63 -5.04 4.09 -4.26
C TRP A 63 -6.35 4.74 -3.83
N LEU A 64 -7.40 4.62 -4.65
CA LEU A 64 -8.73 5.06 -4.28
C LEU A 64 -9.24 4.28 -3.05
N ALA A 65 -8.99 2.98 -2.94
CA ALA A 65 -9.32 2.20 -1.75
C ALA A 65 -8.64 2.74 -0.49
N ILE A 66 -7.37 3.14 -0.59
CA ILE A 66 -6.63 3.77 0.51
C ILE A 66 -7.25 5.11 0.89
N ALA A 67 -7.62 5.94 -0.09
CA ALA A 67 -8.26 7.23 0.15
C ALA A 67 -9.61 7.06 0.84
N CYS A 68 -10.45 6.13 0.36
CA CYS A 68 -11.73 5.81 0.99
C CYS A 68 -11.56 5.30 2.43
N LEU A 69 -10.56 4.45 2.68
CA LEU A 69 -10.24 3.96 4.01
C LEU A 69 -9.84 5.11 4.94
N ALA A 70 -8.92 5.96 4.49
CA ALA A 70 -8.45 7.11 5.27
C ALA A 70 -9.60 8.07 5.61
N VAL A 71 -10.44 8.43 4.64
CA VAL A 71 -11.60 9.32 4.87
C VAL A 71 -12.60 8.68 5.83
N GLY A 72 -12.89 7.38 5.68
CA GLY A 72 -13.79 6.69 6.60
C GLY A 72 -13.26 6.64 8.04
N LEU A 73 -11.94 6.52 8.23
CA LEU A 73 -11.30 6.55 9.54
C LEU A 73 -11.32 7.93 10.20
N LEU A 74 -11.39 9.02 9.43
CA LEU A 74 -11.51 10.38 9.97
C LEU A 74 -12.86 10.66 10.64
N LEU A 75 -13.86 9.81 10.40
CA LEU A 75 -15.20 9.95 10.98
C LEU A 75 -15.31 9.33 12.38
N VAL A 76 -14.20 8.81 12.92
CA VAL A 76 -14.15 8.06 14.18
C VAL A 76 -13.02 8.58 15.03
N GLU A 77 -13.21 8.54 16.35
CA GLU A 77 -12.12 8.58 17.32
C GLU A 77 -11.61 7.16 17.55
N PRO A 78 -10.50 6.74 16.91
CA PRO A 78 -10.04 5.37 17.00
C PRO A 78 -9.37 5.08 18.34
N GLU A 79 -9.59 3.87 18.85
CA GLU A 79 -8.76 3.32 19.92
C GLU A 79 -7.31 3.15 19.44
N PRO A 80 -6.29 3.22 20.32
CA PRO A 80 -4.88 3.19 19.91
C PRO A 80 -4.51 2.01 19.00
N TRP A 81 -5.03 0.82 19.31
CA TRP A 81 -4.79 -0.39 18.52
C TRP A 81 -5.42 -0.32 17.12
N GLN A 82 -6.55 0.39 16.97
CA GLN A 82 -7.22 0.58 15.68
C GLN A 82 -6.39 1.49 14.77
N SER A 83 -5.79 2.55 15.31
CA SER A 83 -4.88 3.42 14.54
C SER A 83 -3.62 2.68 14.07
N MET A 84 -3.05 1.83 14.93
CA MET A 84 -1.88 1.00 14.58
C MET A 84 -2.21 0.01 13.46
N LEU A 85 -3.39 -0.63 13.52
CA LEU A 85 -3.90 -1.49 12.45
C LEU A 85 -4.23 -0.72 11.18
N ALA A 86 -4.79 0.48 11.30
CA ALA A 86 -5.06 1.35 10.15
C ALA A 86 -3.79 1.70 9.40
N VAL A 87 -2.72 2.09 10.10
CA VAL A 87 -1.42 2.39 9.49
C VAL A 87 -0.83 1.16 8.81
N LEU A 88 -0.93 -0.02 9.44
CA LEU A 88 -0.52 -1.29 8.84
C LEU A 88 -1.31 -1.61 7.57
N ALA A 89 -2.64 -1.47 7.62
CA ALA A 89 -3.53 -1.74 6.49
C ALA A 89 -3.26 -0.77 5.33
N VAL A 90 -3.18 0.53 5.58
CA VAL A 90 -2.87 1.56 4.58
C VAL A 90 -1.55 1.25 3.88
N HIS A 91 -0.51 0.93 4.64
CA HIS A 91 0.80 0.64 4.05
C HIS A 91 0.80 -0.69 3.28
N LEU A 92 0.09 -1.72 3.76
CA LEU A 92 -0.03 -2.98 3.03
C LEU A 92 -0.81 -2.81 1.71
N LEU A 93 -1.92 -2.08 1.72
CA LEU A 93 -2.69 -1.71 0.53
C LEU A 93 -1.83 -0.90 -0.46
N HIS A 94 -1.01 0.02 0.05
CA HIS A 94 -0.09 0.81 -0.75
C HIS A 94 0.97 -0.07 -1.43
N VAL A 95 1.62 -0.96 -0.69
CA VAL A 95 2.63 -1.89 -1.24
C VAL A 95 2.01 -2.79 -2.30
N LEU A 96 0.83 -3.35 -2.04
CA LEU A 96 0.12 -4.17 -3.03
C LEU A 96 -0.22 -3.37 -4.28
N SER A 97 -0.74 -2.16 -4.13
CA SER A 97 -1.07 -1.26 -5.25
C SER A 97 0.16 -0.89 -6.10
N CYS A 98 1.36 -0.86 -5.50
CA CYS A 98 2.61 -0.65 -6.24
C CYS A 98 3.13 -1.92 -6.93
N VAL A 99 2.89 -3.11 -6.38
CA VAL A 99 3.43 -4.38 -6.90
C VAL A 99 2.54 -4.98 -7.99
N LEU A 100 1.22 -4.95 -7.82
CA LEU A 100 0.29 -5.62 -8.73
C LEU A 100 0.39 -5.20 -10.21
N PRO A 101 0.67 -3.94 -10.59
CA PRO A 101 0.84 -3.58 -12.00
C PRO A 101 1.94 -4.40 -12.72
N ALA A 102 2.94 -4.89 -11.97
CA ALA A 102 4.05 -5.68 -12.49
C ALA A 102 3.81 -7.20 -12.42
N VAL A 103 2.73 -7.66 -11.77
CA VAL A 103 2.45 -9.08 -11.59
C VAL A 103 1.50 -9.56 -12.70
N PRO A 104 1.89 -10.56 -13.52
CA PRO A 104 0.98 -11.15 -14.49
C PRO A 104 -0.08 -12.01 -13.80
N TRP A 105 -1.32 -11.99 -14.32
CA TRP A 105 -2.43 -12.76 -13.75
C TRP A 105 -2.19 -14.27 -13.72
N ARG A 106 -1.64 -14.79 -14.82
CA ARG A 106 -1.46 -16.24 -15.08
C ARG A 106 0.01 -16.69 -15.00
N GLY A 107 0.86 -15.94 -14.30
CA GLY A 107 2.29 -16.28 -14.14
C GLY A 107 2.65 -16.63 -12.69
N PRO A 108 3.67 -17.49 -12.48
CA PRO A 108 4.22 -17.71 -11.15
C PRO A 108 5.01 -16.49 -10.67
N VAL A 109 4.83 -16.12 -9.40
CA VAL A 109 5.61 -15.08 -8.71
C VAL A 109 6.57 -15.79 -7.75
N VAL A 110 7.87 -15.66 -8.01
CA VAL A 110 8.92 -16.25 -7.17
C VAL A 110 8.99 -15.48 -5.85
N LEU A 111 8.87 -16.18 -4.72
CA LEU A 111 8.85 -15.55 -3.39
C LEU A 111 10.14 -14.78 -3.08
N ALA A 112 11.28 -15.25 -3.57
CA ALA A 112 12.56 -14.56 -3.42
C ALA A 112 12.54 -13.15 -4.04
N ALA A 113 11.75 -12.92 -5.10
CA ALA A 113 11.59 -11.61 -5.72
C ALA A 113 10.82 -10.62 -4.84
N LEU A 114 10.00 -11.11 -3.90
CA LEU A 114 9.27 -10.28 -2.93
C LEU A 114 10.12 -9.89 -1.71
N ARG A 115 11.28 -10.54 -1.49
CA ARG A 115 12.12 -10.31 -0.31
C ARG A 115 12.54 -8.83 -0.12
N PRO A 116 12.97 -8.08 -1.16
CA PRO A 116 13.30 -6.67 -1.00
C PRO A 116 12.09 -5.83 -0.59
N THR A 117 10.91 -6.12 -1.17
CA THR A 117 9.66 -5.46 -0.83
C THR A 117 9.25 -5.75 0.60
N LEU A 118 9.34 -7.02 1.04
CA LEU A 118 9.03 -7.43 2.41
C LEU A 118 9.98 -6.77 3.42
N ARG A 119 11.28 -6.69 3.11
CA ARG A 119 12.26 -6.00 3.96
C ARG A 119 11.92 -4.52 4.11
N ARG A 120 11.59 -3.83 3.01
CA ARG A 120 11.16 -2.42 3.04
C ARG A 120 9.88 -2.25 3.84
N PHE A 121 8.92 -3.16 3.65
CA PHE A 121 7.67 -3.16 4.39
C PHE A 121 7.92 -3.24 5.90
N VAL A 122 8.72 -4.22 6.35
CA VAL A 122 9.06 -4.38 7.77
C VAL A 122 9.81 -3.17 8.32
N VAL A 123 10.81 -2.64 7.61
CA VAL A 123 11.56 -1.45 8.06
C VAL A 123 10.64 -0.24 8.23
N VAL A 124 9.75 0.01 7.27
CA VAL A 124 8.79 1.12 7.38
C VAL A 124 7.83 0.87 8.53
N GLN A 125 7.33 -0.36 8.75
CA GLN A 125 6.46 -0.65 9.90
C GLN A 125 7.17 -0.50 11.25
N LEU A 126 8.44 -0.91 11.35
CA LEU A 126 9.24 -0.75 12.57
C LEU A 126 9.45 0.73 12.94
N VAL A 127 9.36 1.64 11.98
CA VAL A 127 9.42 3.10 12.22
C VAL A 127 8.01 3.68 12.40
N ALA A 128 7.06 3.31 11.54
CA ALA A 128 5.71 3.87 11.52
C ALA A 128 4.95 3.52 12.81
N GLN A 129 5.02 2.27 13.28
CA GLN A 129 4.30 1.84 14.48
C GLN A 129 4.68 2.64 15.75
N PRO A 130 5.98 2.81 16.11
CA PRO A 130 6.34 3.64 17.25
C PRO A 130 6.03 5.12 17.01
N MET A 131 6.11 5.62 15.77
CA MET A 131 5.69 7.00 15.47
C MET A 131 4.19 7.19 15.66
N THR A 132 3.36 6.23 15.25
CA THR A 132 1.91 6.26 15.48
C THR A 132 1.61 6.23 16.98
N PHE A 133 2.26 5.35 17.73
CA PHE A 133 2.12 5.30 19.18
C PHE A 133 2.54 6.62 19.84
N ALA A 134 3.67 7.19 19.45
CA ALA A 134 4.15 8.48 19.97
C ALA A 134 3.19 9.62 19.63
N ALA A 135 2.61 9.64 18.44
CA ALA A 135 1.61 10.62 18.05
C ALA A 135 0.34 10.51 18.90
N LEU A 136 -0.17 9.29 19.12
CA LEU A 136 -1.33 9.06 19.99
C LEU A 136 -1.05 9.46 21.44
N TRP A 137 0.14 9.11 21.94
CA TRP A 137 0.58 9.52 23.28
C TRP A 137 0.64 11.03 23.42
N LEU A 138 1.21 11.73 22.43
CA LEU A 138 1.28 13.18 22.43
C LEU A 138 -0.11 13.81 22.34
N HIS A 139 -1.02 13.24 21.53
CA HIS A 139 -2.40 13.70 21.44
C HIS A 139 -3.13 13.60 22.78
N ALA A 140 -2.87 12.55 23.55
CA ALA A 140 -3.46 12.36 24.88
C ALA A 140 -2.96 13.41 25.90
N LEU A 141 -1.77 13.98 25.69
CA LEU A 141 -1.22 15.05 26.52
C LEU A 141 -1.66 16.45 26.05
N ASP A 142 -1.71 16.65 24.74
CA ASP A 142 -2.09 17.90 24.08
C ASP A 142 -2.80 17.60 22.76
N THR A 143 -4.10 17.87 22.72
CA THR A 143 -4.96 17.58 21.57
C THR A 143 -4.62 18.44 20.33
N THR A 144 -3.91 19.56 20.51
CA THR A 144 -3.57 20.50 19.41
C THR A 144 -2.22 20.20 18.74
N ALA A 145 -1.33 19.47 19.42
CA ALA A 145 0.02 19.19 18.92
C ALA A 145 0.04 18.29 17.67
N VAL A 146 -0.85 17.29 17.61
CA VAL A 146 -0.87 16.31 16.51
C VAL A 146 -1.40 16.89 15.19
N PRO A 147 -2.51 17.65 15.14
CA PRO A 147 -2.96 18.30 13.92
C PRO A 147 -1.89 19.23 13.30
N ALA A 148 -1.17 20.00 14.13
CA ALA A 148 -0.10 20.88 13.67
C ALA A 148 1.07 20.08 13.09
N ALA A 149 1.53 19.03 13.78
CA ALA A 149 2.60 18.16 13.31
C ALA A 149 2.22 17.43 12.01
N ALA A 150 0.96 16.98 11.89
CA ALA A 150 0.45 16.35 10.68
C ALA A 150 0.45 17.30 9.49
N LEU A 151 0.04 18.56 9.67
CA LEU A 151 0.05 19.58 8.63
C LEU A 151 1.47 19.90 8.15
N VAL A 152 2.42 20.05 9.09
CA VAL A 152 3.84 20.26 8.77
C VAL A 152 4.43 19.07 8.02
N GLY A 153 4.14 17.85 8.48
CA GLY A 153 4.59 16.62 7.82
C GLY A 153 4.04 16.48 6.40
N ALA A 154 2.75 16.77 6.21
CA ALA A 154 2.10 16.77 4.89
C ALA A 154 2.73 17.81 3.95
N ALA A 155 3.00 19.02 4.44
CA ALA A 155 3.64 20.07 3.66
C ALA A 155 5.07 19.69 3.25
N ALA A 156 5.86 19.14 4.18
CA ALA A 156 7.22 18.67 3.92
C ALA A 156 7.23 17.55 2.86
N LEU A 157 6.31 16.58 2.96
CA LEU A 157 6.16 15.51 1.99
C LEU A 157 5.78 16.04 0.60
N ALA A 158 4.84 17.00 0.54
CA ALA A 158 4.43 17.63 -0.71
C ALA A 158 5.60 18.36 -1.39
N VAL A 159 6.37 19.14 -0.63
CA VAL A 159 7.58 19.83 -1.14
C VAL A 159 8.60 18.83 -1.67
N PHE A 160 8.86 17.75 -0.92
CA PHE A 160 9.79 16.70 -1.34
C PHE A 160 9.33 15.99 -2.62
N ALA A 161 8.03 15.67 -2.72
CA ALA A 161 7.45 15.07 -3.92
C ALA A 161 7.56 16.00 -5.14
N ILE A 162 7.23 17.28 -4.98
CA ILE A 162 7.38 18.29 -6.05
C ILE A 162 8.84 18.38 -6.49
N PHE A 163 9.78 18.40 -5.56
CA PHE A 163 11.21 18.44 -5.86
C PHE A 163 11.66 17.21 -6.67
N LEU A 164 11.25 16.00 -6.26
CA LEU A 164 11.58 14.77 -6.98
C LEU A 164 10.98 14.74 -8.39
N VAL A 165 9.71 15.11 -8.54
CA VAL A 165 9.04 15.18 -9.84
C VAL A 165 9.76 16.18 -10.75
N ARG A 166 10.09 17.37 -10.24
CA ARG A 166 10.87 18.38 -10.99
C ARG A 166 12.23 17.84 -11.42
N ARG A 167 12.93 17.11 -10.55
CA ARG A 167 14.24 16.50 -10.88
C ARG A 167 14.13 15.45 -11.98
N ILE A 168 13.10 14.60 -11.91
CA ILE A 168 12.86 13.55 -12.92
C ILE A 168 12.49 14.17 -14.27
N LEU A 169 11.56 15.12 -14.28
CA LEU A 169 11.15 15.82 -15.50
C LEU A 169 12.28 16.67 -16.10
N GLY A 170 13.11 17.29 -15.26
CA GLY A 170 14.29 18.05 -15.70
C GLY A 170 15.34 17.18 -16.39
N ARG A 171 15.54 15.94 -15.92
CA ARG A 171 16.42 14.96 -16.59
C ARG A 171 15.88 14.49 -17.94
N SER A 172 14.55 14.41 -18.09
CA SER A 172 13.92 13.97 -19.34
C SER A 172 13.94 15.03 -20.46
N ARG A 173 14.20 16.30 -20.14
CA ARG A 173 14.27 17.41 -21.11
C ARG A 173 15.70 17.75 -21.55
N GLY A 174 16.70 17.05 -21.03
CA GLY A 174 18.12 17.25 -21.33
C GLY A 174 18.74 16.17 -22.23
N VAL A 175 17.92 15.47 -23.01
CA VAL A 175 18.35 14.56 -24.10
C VAL A 175 17.91 15.16 -25.42
#